data_AF-A0A4S0MJJ5-F1
#
_entry.id   AF-A0A4S0MJJ5-F1
#
_cell.length_a   1.000
_cell.length_b   1.000
_cell.length_c   1.000
_cell.angle_alpha   90.00
_cell.angle_beta   90.00
_cell.angle_gamma   90.00
#
_symmetry.space_group_name_H-M   'P 1'
#
loop_
_entity.id
_entity.type
_entity.pdbx_description
1 polymer ?
#
loop_
_entity_poly.entity_id
_entity_poly.type
_entity_poly.pdbx_seq_one_letter_code
_entity_poly.pdbx_strand_id
1 'polypeptide(L)' 'DAFAPQLPLLKDGLAHYLVGQSPYNMGYKSIKALHDLKQGKTVPPYIDTGFVKCTPDMADTCGKN' A
#
# COMPACT_ATOMS: atom_id res chain seq x y z
N ASP A 1 -6.91 7.45 -4.48
CA ASP A 1 -7.13 6.33 -3.55
C ASP A 1 -8.42 5.61 -3.96
N ALA A 2 -8.41 4.27 -4.02
CA ALA A 2 -9.56 3.45 -4.43
C ALA A 2 -10.30 2.83 -3.22
N PHE A 3 -9.81 2.98 -1.99
CA PHE A 3 -10.44 2.42 -0.79
C PHE A 3 -11.88 2.89 -0.60
N ALA A 4 -12.14 4.20 -0.72
CA ALA A 4 -13.47 4.77 -0.48
C ALA A 4 -14.60 4.15 -1.31
N PRO A 5 -14.47 4.00 -2.66
CA PRO A 5 -15.50 3.33 -3.46
C PRO A 5 -15.48 1.79 -3.35
N GLN A 6 -14.35 1.16 -3.02
CA GLN A 6 -14.23 -0.31 -3.08
C GLN A 6 -14.58 -1.02 -1.77
N LEU A 7 -14.30 -0.41 -0.60
CA LEU A 7 -14.58 -1.03 0.70
C LEU A 7 -16.07 -1.35 0.95
N PRO A 8 -17.04 -0.49 0.56
CA PRO A 8 -18.46 -0.83 0.68
C PRO A 8 -18.83 -2.06 -0.17
N LEU A 9 -18.32 -2.14 -1.40
CA LEU A 9 -18.56 -3.28 -2.29
C LEU A 9 -17.95 -4.58 -1.75
N LEU A 10 -16.78 -4.48 -1.12
CA LEU A 10 -16.15 -5.61 -0.43
C LEU A 10 -17.00 -6.05 0.78
N LYS A 11 -17.56 -5.10 1.54
CA LYS A 11 -18.45 -5.38 2.68
C LYS A 11 -19.75 -6.06 2.24
N ASP A 12 -20.30 -5.65 1.11
CA ASP A 12 -21.51 -6.23 0.51
C ASP A 12 -21.26 -7.59 -0.15
N GLY A 13 -20.03 -8.12 -0.09
CA GLY A 13 -19.67 -9.42 -0.66
C GLY A 13 -19.60 -9.44 -2.18
N LEU A 14 -19.58 -8.27 -2.83
CA LEU A 14 -19.46 -8.13 -4.29
C LEU A 14 -18.02 -8.31 -4.78
N ALA A 15 -17.07 -8.42 -3.86
CA ALA A 15 -15.69 -8.83 -4.09
C ALA A 15 -15.24 -9.82 -3.01
N HIS A 16 -14.36 -10.76 -3.37
CA HIS A 16 -13.81 -11.72 -2.40
C HIS A 16 -12.60 -11.15 -1.64
N TYR A 17 -11.78 -10.34 -2.32
CA TYR A 17 -10.57 -9.75 -1.77
C TYR A 17 -10.25 -8.43 -2.50
N LEU A 18 -9.63 -7.49 -1.79
CA LEU A 18 -8.95 -6.34 -2.39
C LEU A 18 -7.46 -6.39 -2.05
N VAL A 19 -6.62 -5.94 -2.98
CA VAL A 19 -5.18 -5.78 -2.76
C VAL A 19 -4.84 -4.30 -2.95
N GLY A 20 -4.57 -3.63 -1.84
CA GLY A 20 -4.19 -2.22 -1.81
C GLY A 20 -2.68 -2.06 -1.83
N GLN A 21 -2.17 -1.23 -2.73
CA GLN A 21 -0.78 -0.76 -2.64
C GLN A 21 -0.62 0.17 -1.44
N SER A 22 0.63 0.48 -1.05
CA SER A 22 0.93 1.45 0.01
C SER A 22 1.57 2.74 -0.56
N PRO A 23 0.77 3.70 -1.09
CA PRO A 23 1.31 4.92 -1.71
C PRO A 23 2.21 5.74 -0.80
N TYR A 24 1.89 5.80 0.49
CA TYR A 24 2.72 6.49 1.48
C TYR A 24 4.12 5.86 1.55
N ASN A 25 4.21 4.53 1.72
CA ASN A 25 5.49 3.83 1.77
C ASN A 25 6.23 3.92 0.45
N MET A 26 5.52 3.87 -0.70
CA MET A 26 6.13 4.09 -2.01
C MET A 26 6.82 5.46 -2.07
N GLY A 27 6.13 6.54 -1.69
CA GLY A 27 6.69 7.89 -1.67
C GLY A 27 7.87 8.03 -0.70
N TYR A 28 7.68 7.62 0.55
CA TYR A 28 8.72 7.70 1.58
C TYR A 28 9.99 6.94 1.19
N LYS A 29 9.86 5.67 0.77
CA LYS A 29 11.00 4.83 0.38
C LYS A 29 11.70 5.38 -0.86
N SER A 30 10.96 5.99 -1.80
CA SER A 30 11.55 6.65 -2.98
C SER A 30 12.46 7.81 -2.58
N ILE A 31 11.98 8.72 -1.73
CA ILE A 31 12.79 9.86 -1.29
C ILE A 31 13.98 9.40 -0.43
N LYS A 32 13.77 8.40 0.44
CA LYS A 32 14.86 7.81 1.22
C LYS A 32 15.94 7.20 0.33
N ALA A 33 15.56 6.47 -0.72
CA ALA A 33 16.51 5.91 -1.68
C ALA A 33 17.33 6.99 -2.38
N LEU A 34 16.67 8.05 -2.87
CA LEU A 34 17.36 9.20 -3.48
C LEU A 34 18.33 9.88 -2.50
N HIS A 35 17.94 10.03 -1.24
CA HIS A 35 18.80 10.58 -0.19
C HIS A 35 20.01 9.67 0.09
N ASP A 36 19.81 8.36 0.20
CA ASP A 36 20.90 7.39 0.44
C ASP A 36 21.89 7.37 -0.73
N LEU A 37 21.41 7.44 -1.99
CA LEU A 37 22.27 7.58 -3.18
C LEU A 37 23.08 8.88 -3.14
N LYS A 38 22.47 10.01 -2.76
CA LYS A 38 23.18 11.29 -2.60
C LYS A 38 24.31 11.19 -1.56
N GLN A 39 24.15 10.36 -0.54
CA GLN A 39 25.15 10.11 0.49
C GLN A 39 26.22 9.08 0.09
N GLY A 40 26.21 8.61 -1.17
CA GLY A 40 27.16 7.62 -1.68
C GLY A 40 26.90 6.19 -1.17
N LYS A 41 25.73 5.93 -0.58
CA LYS A 41 25.35 4.57 -0.15
C LYS A 41 24.84 3.77 -1.35
N THR A 42 25.01 2.46 -1.28
CA THR A 42 24.36 1.53 -2.20
C THR A 42 22.88 1.40 -1.86
N VAL A 43 22.03 1.44 -2.89
CA VAL A 43 20.60 1.20 -2.79
C VAL A 43 20.25 -0.07 -3.56
N PRO A 44 19.37 -0.95 -3.05
CA PRO A 44 18.91 -2.11 -3.79
C PRO A 44 18.28 -1.72 -5.14
N PRO A 45 18.45 -2.54 -6.20
CA PRO A 45 17.85 -2.28 -7.51
C PRO A 45 16.31 -2.36 -7.46
N TYR A 46 15.75 -3.01 -6.44
CA TYR A 46 14.32 -3.14 -6.21
C TYR A 46 14.01 -2.94 -4.73
N ILE A 47 12.99 -2.13 -4.46
CA ILE A 47 12.51 -1.86 -3.11
C ILE A 47 11.06 -2.33 -3.02
N ASP A 48 10.81 -3.37 -2.24
CA ASP A 48 9.46 -3.81 -1.93
C ASP A 48 8.78 -2.78 -1.00
N THR A 49 7.62 -2.31 -1.42
CA THR A 49 6.81 -1.31 -0.70
C THR A 49 5.67 -1.94 0.09
N GLY A 50 5.44 -3.24 -0.11
CA GLY A 50 4.38 -4.01 0.51
C GLY A 50 3.00 -3.68 -0.05
N PHE A 51 2.04 -4.51 0.31
CA PHE A 51 0.62 -4.34 0.00
C PHE A 51 -0.23 -4.76 1.20
N VAL A 52 -1.46 -4.28 1.23
CA VAL A 52 -2.48 -4.65 2.21
C VAL A 52 -3.51 -5.52 1.50
N LYS A 53 -3.77 -6.71 2.05
CA LYS A 53 -4.86 -7.58 1.60
C LYS A 53 -6.08 -7.30 2.49
N CYS A 54 -7.19 -6.88 1.87
CA CYS A 54 -8.46 -6.71 2.56
C CYS A 54 -9.40 -7.87 2.21
N THR A 55 -10.09 -8.36 3.23
CA THR A 55 -11.19 -9.32 3.14
C THR A 55 -12.49 -8.67 3.62
N PRO A 56 -13.67 -9.24 3.31
CA PRO A 56 -14.96 -8.68 3.72
C PRO A 56 -15.08 -8.40 5.22
N ASP A 57 -14.52 -9.25 6.08
CA ASP A 57 -14.48 -9.08 7.54
C ASP A 57 -13.61 -7.89 8.00
N MET A 58 -12.70 -7.42 7.14
CA MET A 58 -11.83 -6.27 7.40
C MET A 58 -12.31 -4.98 6.73
N ALA A 59 -13.46 -4.99 6.04
CA ALA A 59 -13.88 -3.86 5.19
C ALA A 59 -13.99 -2.52 5.94
N ASP A 60 -14.30 -2.54 7.24
CA ASP A 60 -14.42 -1.32 8.06
C ASP A 60 -13.07 -0.80 8.59
N THR A 61 -12.03 -1.63 8.63
CA THR A 61 -10.72 -1.32 9.23
C THR A 61 -9.57 -1.32 8.24
N CYS A 62 -9.74 -1.89 7.04
CA CYS A 62 -8.67 -2.04 6.07
C CYS A 62 -8.16 -0.68 5.56
N GLY A 63 -6.83 -0.51 5.54
CA GLY A 63 -6.17 0.70 5.03
C GLY A 63 -6.21 1.92 5.98
N LYS A 64 -6.83 1.80 7.16
CA LYS A 64 -6.86 2.84 8.20
C LYS A 64 -5.75 2.60 9.22
N ASN A 65 -4.51 2.96 8.85
CA ASN A 65 -3.35 2.98 9.75
C ASN A 65 -2.78 4.39 9.84
#